data_AF-A0A8J7GAD6-F1
#
_entry.id   AF-A0A8J7GAD6-F1
#
_cell.length_a   1.000
_cell.length_b   1.000
_cell.length_c   1.000
_cell.angle_alpha   90.00
_cell.angle_beta   90.00
_cell.angle_gamma   90.00
#
_symmetry.space_group_name_H-M   'P 1'
#
loop_
_entity.id
_entity.type
_entity.pdbx_description
1 polymer ?
#
loop_
_entity_poly.entity_id
_entity_poly.type
_entity_poly.pdbx_seq_one_letter_code
_entity_poly.pdbx_strand_id
1 'polypeptide(L)' 'MEMTTLGHWWNGKLTEFERVEVFVRHNPAGGLYEVQATVAGRDRLVECLSRARADNLVALLTAGPGWVRLEPAAVVA' A
#
# COMPACT_ATOMS: atom_id res chain seq x y z
N MET A 1 3.85 12.27 13.98
CA MET A 1 2.44 11.96 13.69
C MET A 1 2.38 10.46 13.44
N GLU A 2 1.43 9.76 14.04
CA GLU A 2 1.29 8.31 13.87
C GLU A 2 0.53 8.00 12.58
N MET A 3 1.02 7.03 11.80
CA MET A 3 0.37 6.57 10.57
C MET A 3 -0.23 5.19 10.78
N THR A 4 -1.47 5.03 10.36
CA THR A 4 -2.16 3.74 10.39
C THR A 4 -1.99 3.03 9.06
N THR A 5 -1.44 1.82 9.05
CA THR A 5 -1.34 0.99 7.84
C THR A 5 -2.70 0.37 7.52
N LEU A 6 -3.26 0.73 6.36
CA LEU A 6 -4.49 0.14 5.83
C LEU A 6 -4.23 -1.22 5.16
N GLY A 7 -3.03 -1.41 4.61
CA GLY A 7 -2.55 -2.72 4.19
C GLY A 7 -1.18 -2.69 3.51
N HIS A 8 -0.66 -3.90 3.32
CA HIS A 8 0.62 -4.17 2.69
C HIS A 8 0.46 -5.31 1.68
N TRP A 9 0.86 -5.05 0.44
CA TRP A 9 0.81 -6.01 -0.66
C TRP A 9 2.19 -6.19 -1.29
N TRP A 10 2.41 -7.39 -1.78
CA TRP A 10 3.57 -7.78 -2.57
C TRP A 10 3.10 -8.31 -3.93
N ASN A 11 3.74 -7.89 -5.02
CA ASN A 11 3.52 -8.51 -6.32
C ASN A 11 4.56 -9.61 -6.60
N GLY A 12 4.12 -10.87 -6.65
CA GLY A 12 4.97 -12.03 -6.87
C GLY A 12 5.25 -12.39 -8.34
N LYS A 13 4.80 -11.59 -9.31
CA LYS A 13 4.94 -11.89 -10.75
C LYS A 13 6.11 -11.19 -11.46
N LEU A 14 6.86 -10.37 -10.77
CA LEU A 14 8.09 -9.80 -11.32
C LEU A 14 9.25 -10.60 -10.74
N THR A 15 10.28 -10.82 -11.55
CA THR A 15 11.43 -11.67 -11.21
C THR A 15 11.94 -11.41 -9.78
N GLU A 16 12.65 -12.35 -9.16
CA GLU A 16 13.17 -12.20 -7.78
C GLU A 16 13.94 -10.88 -7.50
N PHE A 17 14.38 -10.20 -8.57
CA PHE A 17 15.08 -8.91 -8.57
C PHE A 17 14.16 -7.67 -8.65
N GLU A 18 12.87 -7.84 -8.88
CA GLU A 18 11.88 -6.79 -9.10
C GLU A 18 10.75 -6.87 -8.06
N ARG A 19 11.08 -7.18 -6.81
CA ARG A 19 10.11 -7.16 -5.72
C ARG A 19 9.43 -5.79 -5.68
N VAL A 20 8.12 -5.79 -5.90
CA VAL A 20 7.26 -4.61 -5.73
C VAL A 20 6.44 -4.80 -4.47
N GLU A 21 6.68 -3.93 -3.49
CA GLU A 21 5.87 -3.84 -2.28
C GLU A 21 5.06 -2.56 -2.30
N VAL A 22 3.82 -2.63 -1.85
CA VAL A 22 2.94 -1.47 -1.75
C VAL A 22 2.38 -1.39 -0.33
N PHE A 23 2.62 -0.27 0.33
CA PHE A 23 2.02 0.09 1.60
C PHE A 23 1.00 1.19 1.37
N VAL A 24 -0.20 1.00 1.87
CA VAL A 24 -1.24 2.04 1.89
C VAL A 24 -1.45 2.43 3.34
N ARG A 25 -1.27 3.72 3.65
CA ARG A 25 -1.32 4.26 5.01
C ARG A 25 -2.24 5.48 5.08
N HIS A 26 -2.78 5.73 6.26
CA HIS A 26 -3.61 6.89 6.57
C HIS A 26 -3.03 7.65 7.76
N ASN A 27 -2.88 8.96 7.62
CA ASN A 27 -2.57 9.89 8.68
C ASN A 27 -3.88 10.57 9.14
N PRO A 28 -4.53 10.08 10.22
CA PRO A 28 -5.80 10.60 10.68
C PRO A 28 -5.73 12.05 11.18
N ALA A 29 -4.57 12.51 11.67
CA ALA A 29 -4.40 13.88 12.13
C ALA A 29 -4.35 14.90 10.98
N GLY A 30 -3.84 14.48 9.81
CA GLY A 30 -3.74 15.31 8.61
C GLY A 30 -4.82 15.03 7.57
N GLY A 31 -5.64 13.99 7.73
CA GLY A 31 -6.55 13.48 6.70
C GLY A 31 -5.82 13.01 5.43
N LEU A 32 -4.52 12.75 5.52
CA LEU A 32 -3.66 12.39 4.40
C LEU A 32 -3.63 10.88 4.21
N TYR A 33 -3.64 10.44 2.96
CA TYR A 33 -3.39 9.05 2.61
C TYR A 33 -2.08 8.99 1.84
N GLU A 34 -1.28 8.00 2.18
CA GLU A 34 0.05 7.79 1.64
C GLU A 34 0.11 6.41 1.00
N VAL A 35 0.68 6.37 -0.20
CA VAL A 35 1.01 5.11 -0.86
C VAL A 35 2.52 5.08 -1.03
N GLN A 36 3.17 4.15 -0.36
CA GLN A 36 4.59 3.86 -0.58
C GLN A 36 4.68 2.61 -1.44
N ALA A 37 5.33 2.73 -2.60
CA ALA A 37 5.69 1.60 -3.45
C ALA A 37 7.20 1.41 -3.42
N THR A 38 7.69 0.25 -3.00
CA THR A 38 9.10 -0.12 -3.03
C THR A 38 9.32 -1.01 -4.25
N VAL A 39 10.18 -0.60 -5.19
CA VAL A 39 10.50 -1.35 -6.41
C VAL A 39 12.01 -1.63 -6.43
N ALA A 40 12.40 -2.91 -6.41
CA ALA A 40 13.81 -3.31 -6.44
C ALA A 40 14.65 -2.59 -5.35
N GLY A 41 14.10 -2.46 -4.15
CA GLY A 41 14.74 -1.78 -3.00
C GLY A 41 14.78 -0.25 -3.08
N ARG A 42 14.16 0.36 -4.09
CA ARG A 42 13.99 1.81 -4.19
C ARG A 42 12.58 2.21 -3.78
N ASP A 43 12.49 3.00 -2.73
CA ASP A 43 11.22 3.56 -2.28
C ASP A 43 10.76 4.70 -3.20
N ARG A 44 9.55 4.57 -3.71
CA ARG A 44 8.78 5.67 -4.26
C ARG A 44 7.61 5.96 -3.35
N LEU A 45 7.67 7.12 -2.71
CA LEU A 45 6.52 7.69 -2.05
C LEU A 45 5.63 8.37 -3.09
N VAL A 46 4.38 7.93 -3.18
CA VAL A 46 3.34 8.64 -3.92
C VAL A 46 2.42 9.26 -2.87
N GLU A 47 2.73 10.50 -2.50
CA GLU A 47 1.82 11.32 -1.72
C GLU A 47 0.60 11.70 -2.58
N CYS A 48 -0.53 11.90 -1.90
CA CYS A 48 -1.79 12.37 -2.47
C CYS A 48 -2.56 11.37 -3.34
N LEU A 49 -3.38 10.58 -2.66
CA LEU A 49 -4.58 9.97 -3.22
C LEU A 49 -5.69 10.21 -2.19
N SER A 50 -6.81 10.81 -2.57
CA SER A 50 -7.95 10.97 -1.64
C SER A 50 -8.37 9.61 -1.06
N ARG A 51 -9.16 9.60 0.03
CA ARG A 51 -9.71 8.36 0.60
C ARG A 51 -10.25 7.40 -0.46
N ALA A 52 -11.09 7.92 -1.37
CA ALA A 52 -11.68 7.12 -2.45
C ALA A 52 -10.63 6.50 -3.39
N ARG A 53 -9.51 7.18 -3.64
CA ARG A 53 -8.41 6.61 -4.44
C ARG A 53 -7.60 5.59 -3.66
N ALA A 54 -7.39 5.79 -2.35
CA ALA A 54 -6.78 4.78 -1.50
C ALA A 54 -7.63 3.50 -1.44
N ASP A 55 -8.94 3.65 -1.23
CA ASP A 55 -9.90 2.53 -1.23
C ASP A 55 -9.92 1.80 -2.58
N ASN A 56 -9.94 2.54 -3.70
CA ASN A 56 -9.85 1.96 -5.04
C ASN A 56 -8.53 1.20 -5.24
N LEU A 57 -7.40 1.74 -4.76
CA LEU A 57 -6.11 1.06 -4.86
C LEU A 57 -6.10 -0.23 -4.02
N VAL A 58 -6.63 -0.20 -2.80
CA VAL A 58 -6.80 -1.38 -1.95
C VAL A 58 -7.63 -2.45 -2.66
N ALA A 59 -8.74 -2.05 -3.30
CA ALA A 59 -9.59 -2.97 -4.06
C ALA A 59 -8.85 -3.58 -5.26
N LEU A 60 -8.10 -2.76 -6.03
CA LEU A 60 -7.30 -3.20 -7.17
C LEU A 60 -6.18 -4.16 -6.75
N LEU A 61 -5.46 -3.87 -5.67
CA LEU A 61 -4.41 -4.74 -5.15
C LEU A 61 -4.97 -6.05 -4.59
N THR A 62 -6.17 -6.03 -4.03
CA THR A 62 -6.82 -7.23 -3.49
C THR A 62 -7.35 -8.14 -4.60
N ALA A 63 -7.91 -7.56 -5.67
CA ALA A 63 -8.44 -8.32 -6.80
C ALA A 63 -7.38 -8.66 -7.87
N GLY A 64 -6.23 -7.97 -7.85
CA GLY A 64 -5.24 -8.03 -8.90
C GLY A 64 -4.44 -9.34 -8.90
N PRO A 65 -4.28 -10.02 -10.05
CA PRO A 65 -3.52 -11.25 -10.13
C PRO A 65 -2.04 -11.01 -9.81
N GLY A 66 -1.47 -11.86 -8.94
CA GLY A 66 -0.07 -11.78 -8.54
C GLY A 66 0.19 -10.88 -7.32
N TRP A 67 -0.81 -10.15 -6.83
CA TRP A 67 -0.71 -9.43 -5.56
C TRP A 67 -1.07 -10.35 -4.41
N VAL A 68 -0.22 -10.36 -3.39
CA VAL A 68 -0.38 -11.12 -2.16
C VAL A 68 -0.36 -10.14 -1.01
N ARG A 69 -1.38 -10.19 -0.17
CA ARG A 69 -1.43 -9.40 1.06
C ARG A 69 -0.49 -10.01 2.10
N LEU A 70 0.45 -9.22 2.61
CA LEU A 70 1.49 -9.70 3.54
C LEU A 70 1.13 -9.48 5.01
N GLU A 71 0.41 -8.41 5.34
CA GLU A 71 -0.11 -8.17 6.69
C GLU A 71 -1.64 -8.00 6.68
N PRO A 72 -2.36 -8.51 7.71
CA PRO A 72 -3.74 -8.11 7.94
C PRO A 72 -3.78 -6.59 8.17
N ALA A 73 -4.83 -5.91 7.69
CA ALA A 73 -5.07 -4.51 8.09
C ALA A 73 -4.99 -4.47 9.61
N ALA A 74 -4.10 -3.64 10.16
CA ALA A 74 -4.13 -3.34 11.57
C ALA A 74 -5.57 -2.90 11.87
N VAL A 75 -6.28 -3.71 12.65
CA VAL A 75 -7.66 -3.40 13.04
C VAL A 75 -7.56 -2.13 13.85
N VAL A 76 -8.03 -1.03 13.27
CA VAL A 76 -8.25 0.22 14.00
C VAL A 76 -9.32 -0.11 15.04
N ALA A 77 -8.90 -0.28 16.29
CA ALA A 77 -9.78 -0.37 17.45
C ALA A 77 -10.32 1.01 17.82
#